data_AF-A0A059AV22-F1
#
_entry.id   AF-A0A059AV22-F1
#
_cell.length_a   1.000
_cell.length_b   1.000
_cell.length_c   1.000
_cell.angle_alpha   90.00
_cell.angle_beta   90.00
_cell.angle_gamma   90.00
#
_symmetry.space_group_name_H-M   'P 1'
#
loop_
_entity.id
_entity.type
_entity.pdbx_description
1 polymer ?
#
loop_
_entity_poly.entity_id
_entity_poly.type
_entity_poly.pdbx_seq_one_letter_code
_entity_poly.pdbx_strand_id
1 'polypeptide(L)'
;ELGIGIVAYSPLGRGFFSVGSKLVENISKDDFRQYLPRFRPENLAHNTKLFDRVNEIAQRKGCTTSQLALAWVYHQRDDVCPIPGTTKIENFNQNTGAMSVKLTPEEMAELESIASADNVKGGRYDGSMSTWENSDTPPLSSWKPA
;
A
#
# COMPACT_ATOMS: atom_id res chain seq x y z
N GLU A 1 6.48 -20.99 -6.98
CA GLU A 1 7.75 -21.73 -6.92
C GLU A 1 8.04 -22.46 -5.61
N LEU A 2 7.69 -21.93 -4.41
CA LEU A 2 7.92 -22.65 -3.13
C LEU A 2 6.65 -22.91 -2.29
N GLY A 3 5.47 -22.52 -2.77
CA GLY A 3 4.21 -22.65 -2.01
C GLY A 3 4.12 -21.76 -0.76
N ILE A 4 4.91 -20.69 -0.70
CA ILE A 4 4.96 -19.76 0.43
C ILE A 4 3.90 -18.67 0.26
N GLY A 5 2.96 -18.59 1.20
CA GLY A 5 1.97 -17.53 1.25
C GLY A 5 2.57 -16.16 1.58
N ILE A 6 1.95 -15.11 1.06
CA ILE A 6 2.36 -13.71 1.26
C ILE A 6 1.40 -13.03 2.22
N VAL A 7 1.90 -12.58 3.37
CA VAL A 7 1.11 -11.78 4.32
C VAL A 7 1.41 -10.29 4.11
N ALA A 8 0.48 -9.56 3.50
CA ALA A 8 0.69 -8.18 3.10
C ALA A 8 0.32 -7.20 4.23
N TYR A 9 1.34 -6.56 4.83
CA TYR A 9 1.15 -5.58 5.90
C TYR A 9 0.93 -4.14 5.38
N SER A 10 0.15 -3.36 6.14
CA SER A 10 -0.22 -1.98 5.79
C SER A 10 -0.78 -1.83 4.35
N PRO A 11 -1.73 -2.68 3.92
CA PRO A 11 -2.19 -2.70 2.53
C PRO A 11 -2.86 -1.39 2.08
N LEU A 12 -3.43 -0.63 3.02
CA LEU A 12 -4.08 0.66 2.76
C LEU A 12 -3.11 1.84 2.62
N GLY A 13 -1.83 1.59 2.33
CA GLY A 13 -0.84 2.66 2.12
C GLY A 13 -0.70 3.58 3.34
N ARG A 14 -0.74 3.00 4.55
CA ARG A 14 -0.70 3.72 5.84
C ARG A 14 -1.81 4.77 6.03
N GLY A 15 -2.98 4.52 5.44
CA GLY A 15 -4.17 5.37 5.52
C GLY A 15 -4.43 6.20 4.26
N PHE A 16 -3.50 6.22 3.30
CA PHE A 16 -3.65 6.98 2.07
C PHE A 16 -4.85 6.53 1.25
N PHE A 17 -5.09 5.22 1.13
CA PHE A 17 -6.27 4.71 0.40
C PHE A 17 -7.59 4.87 1.15
N SER A 18 -7.57 5.38 2.38
CA SER A 18 -8.79 5.66 3.16
C SER A 18 -9.27 7.10 3.01
N VAL A 19 -8.36 8.06 2.87
CA VAL A 19 -8.71 9.49 2.88
C VAL A 19 -7.97 10.33 1.83
N GLY A 20 -7.08 9.73 1.05
CA GLY A 20 -6.29 10.43 0.04
C GLY A 20 -5.29 11.42 0.64
N SER A 21 -5.10 12.55 -0.04
CA SER A 21 -4.19 13.63 0.38
C SER A 21 -4.54 14.26 1.73
N LYS A 22 -5.82 14.22 2.14
CA LYS A 22 -6.29 14.66 3.46
C LYS A 22 -5.59 13.95 4.61
N LEU A 23 -4.95 12.81 4.36
CA LEU A 23 -4.09 12.15 5.33
C LEU A 23 -3.03 13.11 5.88
N VAL A 24 -2.36 13.86 5.00
CA VAL A 24 -1.19 14.69 5.35
C VAL A 24 -1.61 15.91 6.17
N GLU A 25 -2.84 16.39 5.98
CA GLU A 25 -3.42 17.50 6.76
C GLU A 25 -3.70 17.12 8.22
N ASN A 26 -3.89 15.82 8.51
CA ASN A 26 -4.39 15.32 9.79
C ASN A 26 -3.35 14.51 10.60
N ILE A 27 -2.12 14.35 10.10
CA ILE A 27 -1.05 13.66 10.82
C ILE A 27 -0.33 14.62 11.78
N SER A 28 -0.05 14.15 13.00
CA SER A 28 0.74 14.90 13.99
C SER A 28 2.14 15.21 13.46
N LYS A 29 2.78 16.24 14.00
CA LYS A 29 4.19 16.58 13.68
C LYS A 29 5.15 15.45 14.08
N ASP A 30 4.81 14.69 15.12
CA ASP A 30 5.62 13.57 15.62
C ASP A 30 5.28 12.24 14.93
N ASP A 31 4.33 12.24 13.97
CA ASP A 31 3.96 11.03 13.24
C ASP A 31 5.06 10.67 12.22
N PHE A 32 5.58 9.45 12.28
CA PHE A 32 6.65 9.01 11.38
C PHE A 32 6.27 9.12 9.89
N ARG A 33 4.97 9.14 9.55
CA ARG A 33 4.49 9.32 8.18
C ARG A 33 4.89 10.66 7.58
N GLN A 34 5.15 11.69 8.40
CA GLN A 34 5.67 12.99 7.96
C GLN A 34 7.00 12.85 7.20
N TYR A 35 7.80 11.84 7.54
CA TYR A 35 9.12 11.65 6.95
C TYR A 35 9.12 10.75 5.72
N LEU A 36 8.00 10.06 5.44
CA LEU A 36 7.90 9.14 4.31
C LEU A 36 7.93 9.92 2.99
N PRO A 37 8.84 9.58 2.05
CA PRO A 37 9.01 10.35 0.81
C PRO A 37 7.70 10.53 0.01
N ARG A 38 6.85 9.49 -0.05
CA ARG A 38 5.56 9.52 -0.76
C ARG A 38 4.54 10.54 -0.25
N PHE A 39 4.72 11.05 0.97
CA PHE A 39 3.84 12.05 1.58
C PHE A 39 4.46 13.45 1.64
N ARG A 40 5.69 13.63 1.15
CA ARG A 40 6.29 14.96 1.02
C ARG A 40 5.55 15.78 -0.05
N PRO A 41 5.43 17.11 0.10
CA PRO A 41 4.63 17.95 -0.78
C PRO A 41 4.91 17.77 -2.28
N GLU A 42 6.19 17.62 -2.65
CA GLU A 42 6.64 17.42 -4.03
C GLU A 42 6.11 16.12 -4.67
N ASN A 43 5.92 15.06 -3.87
CA ASN A 43 5.44 13.75 -4.32
C ASN A 43 3.93 13.61 -4.14
N LEU A 44 3.38 14.23 -3.09
CA LEU A 44 1.98 14.12 -2.71
C LEU A 44 1.06 14.64 -3.82
N ALA A 45 1.39 15.75 -4.46
CA ALA A 45 0.57 16.31 -5.55
C ALA A 45 0.41 15.33 -6.72
N HIS A 46 1.48 14.60 -7.06
CA HIS A 46 1.43 13.54 -8.08
C HIS A 46 0.63 12.33 -7.60
N ASN A 47 0.93 11.84 -6.39
CA ASN A 47 0.26 10.66 -5.82
C ASN A 47 -1.24 10.89 -5.58
N THR A 48 -1.66 12.14 -5.37
CA THR A 48 -3.08 12.53 -5.28
C THR A 48 -3.82 12.25 -6.58
N LYS A 49 -3.20 12.55 -7.74
CA LYS A 49 -3.81 12.24 -9.04
C LYS A 49 -3.99 10.74 -9.26
N LEU A 50 -3.06 9.92 -8.74
CA LEU A 50 -3.20 8.46 -8.77
C LEU A 50 -4.36 8.01 -7.87
N PHE A 51 -4.47 8.59 -6.67
CA PHE A 51 -5.59 8.33 -5.78
C PHE A 51 -6.94 8.70 -6.41
N ASP A 52 -7.03 9.84 -7.10
CA ASP A 52 -8.26 10.29 -7.75
C ASP A 52 -8.74 9.28 -8.81
N ARG A 53 -7.81 8.73 -9.62
CA ARG A 53 -8.12 7.65 -10.57
C ARG A 53 -8.61 6.37 -9.88
N VAL A 54 -8.00 5.99 -8.75
CA VAL A 54 -8.49 4.85 -7.94
C VAL A 54 -9.89 5.15 -7.39
N ASN A 55 -10.16 6.39 -6.98
CA ASN A 55 -11.46 6.81 -6.50
C ASN A 55 -12.54 6.78 -7.60
N GLU A 56 -12.21 7.15 -8.83
CA GLU A 56 -13.12 7.01 -9.98
C GLU A 56 -13.53 5.54 -10.22
N ILE A 57 -12.59 4.60 -10.12
CA ILE A 57 -12.89 3.16 -10.23
C ILE A 57 -13.77 2.72 -9.05
N ALA A 58 -13.45 3.15 -7.83
CA ALA A 58 -14.21 2.80 -6.63
C ALA A 58 -15.66 3.28 -6.72
N GLN A 59 -15.87 4.51 -7.19
CA GLN A 59 -17.19 5.10 -7.44
C GLN A 59 -17.98 4.32 -8.50
N ARG A 60 -17.36 3.97 -9.64
CA ARG A 60 -18.01 3.13 -10.66
C ARG A 60 -18.44 1.76 -10.12
N LYS A 61 -17.65 1.17 -9.22
CA LYS A 61 -17.98 -0.09 -8.54
C LYS A 61 -18.98 0.05 -7.39
N GLY A 62 -19.23 1.26 -6.89
CA GLY A 62 -20.06 1.47 -5.70
C GLY A 62 -19.40 1.00 -4.40
N CYS A 63 -18.08 1.08 -4.30
CA CYS A 63 -17.32 0.73 -3.09
C CYS A 63 -16.41 1.87 -2.64
N THR A 64 -15.81 1.77 -1.46
CA THR A 64 -14.82 2.75 -0.99
C THR A 64 -13.45 2.49 -1.62
N THR A 65 -12.59 3.51 -1.70
CA THR A 65 -11.19 3.35 -2.14
C THR A 65 -10.43 2.35 -1.26
N SER A 66 -10.74 2.27 0.02
CA SER A 66 -10.16 1.27 0.93
C SER A 66 -10.61 -0.15 0.59
N GLN A 67 -11.90 -0.34 0.30
CA GLN A 67 -12.41 -1.63 -0.16
C GLN A 67 -11.78 -2.04 -1.49
N LEU A 68 -11.70 -1.11 -2.45
CA LEU A 68 -11.08 -1.37 -3.75
C LEU A 68 -9.59 -1.75 -3.60
N ALA A 69 -8.82 -1.01 -2.79
CA ALA A 69 -7.41 -1.29 -2.56
C ALA A 69 -7.20 -2.67 -1.90
N LEU A 70 -8.02 -3.03 -0.91
CA LEU A 70 -7.95 -4.36 -0.27
C LEU A 70 -8.36 -5.47 -1.23
N ALA A 71 -9.41 -5.26 -2.01
CA ALA A 71 -9.83 -6.20 -3.05
C ALA A 71 -8.73 -6.42 -4.07
N TRP A 72 -8.05 -5.36 -4.51
CA TRP A 72 -6.93 -5.46 -5.45
C TRP A 72 -5.78 -6.30 -4.88
N VAL A 73 -5.41 -6.10 -3.61
CA VAL A 73 -4.37 -6.91 -2.94
C VAL A 73 -4.79 -8.37 -2.86
N TYR A 74 -6.05 -8.64 -2.49
CA TYR A 74 -6.59 -9.99 -2.41
C TYR A 74 -6.58 -10.72 -3.77
N HIS A 75 -6.86 -10.00 -4.87
CA HIS A 75 -6.89 -10.57 -6.22
C HIS A 75 -5.51 -10.72 -6.87
N GLN A 76 -4.42 -10.31 -6.21
CA GLN A 76 -3.08 -10.48 -6.79
C GLN A 76 -2.77 -11.96 -7.00
N ARG A 77 -3.02 -12.80 -5.98
CA ARG A 77 -2.79 -14.26 -6.01
C ARG A 77 -3.62 -14.93 -4.91
N ASP A 78 -3.94 -16.20 -5.09
CA ASP A 78 -4.72 -16.99 -4.12
C ASP A 78 -4.04 -17.18 -2.74
N ASP A 79 -2.72 -17.01 -2.67
CA ASP A 79 -1.91 -17.15 -1.46
C ASP A 79 -1.48 -15.81 -0.86
N VAL A 80 -2.13 -14.70 -1.25
CA VAL A 80 -1.92 -13.37 -0.66
C VAL A 80 -3.00 -13.07 0.37
N CYS A 81 -2.58 -12.81 1.61
CA CYS A 81 -3.45 -12.45 2.72
C CYS A 81 -3.11 -11.04 3.24
N PRO A 82 -3.90 -9.99 2.90
CA PRO A 82 -3.73 -8.69 3.53
C PRO A 82 -4.17 -8.71 4.99
N ILE A 83 -3.43 -8.01 5.85
CA ILE A 83 -3.74 -7.87 7.29
C ILE A 83 -4.09 -6.41 7.65
N PRO A 84 -5.25 -5.89 7.20
CA PRO A 84 -5.65 -4.53 7.55
C PRO A 84 -6.03 -4.44 9.03
N GLY A 85 -5.26 -3.66 9.79
CA GLY A 85 -5.57 -3.35 11.19
C GLY A 85 -6.61 -2.25 11.33
N THR A 86 -7.36 -2.26 12.43
CA THR A 86 -8.30 -1.18 12.78
C THR A 86 -8.59 -1.18 14.29
N THR A 87 -8.90 -0.01 14.83
CA THR A 87 -9.44 0.19 16.20
C THR A 87 -10.93 0.53 16.22
N LYS A 88 -11.57 0.62 15.04
CA LYS A 88 -12.97 1.03 14.87
C LYS A 88 -13.77 -0.07 14.18
N ILE A 89 -15.01 -0.30 14.64
CA ILE A 89 -15.90 -1.32 14.10
C ILE A 89 -16.33 -0.96 12.68
N GLU A 90 -16.54 0.32 12.38
CA GLU A 90 -16.93 0.79 11.05
C GLU A 90 -15.86 0.42 10.02
N ASN A 91 -14.59 0.62 10.37
CA ASN A 91 -13.45 0.25 9.54
C ASN A 91 -13.31 -1.28 9.43
N PHE A 92 -13.64 -2.04 10.48
CA PHE A 92 -13.68 -3.51 10.40
C PHE A 92 -14.71 -3.95 9.35
N ASN A 93 -15.92 -3.38 9.39
CA ASN A 93 -16.97 -3.66 8.41
C ASN A 93 -16.57 -3.23 6.99
N GLN A 94 -15.83 -2.13 6.84
CA GLN A 94 -15.27 -1.72 5.54
C GLN A 94 -14.25 -2.73 5.04
N ASN A 95 -13.32 -3.17 5.90
CA ASN A 95 -12.28 -4.15 5.55
C ASN A 95 -12.91 -5.49 5.14
N THR A 96 -13.92 -5.97 5.85
CA THR A 96 -14.62 -7.22 5.50
C THR A 96 -15.43 -7.08 4.23
N GLY A 97 -16.06 -5.92 4.01
CA GLY A 97 -16.80 -5.62 2.79
C GLY A 97 -15.95 -5.65 1.52
N ALA A 98 -14.62 -5.48 1.61
CA ALA A 98 -13.71 -5.60 0.48
C ALA A 98 -13.76 -7.00 -0.19
N MET A 99 -14.09 -8.06 0.56
CA MET A 99 -14.19 -9.43 0.02
C MET A 99 -15.34 -9.60 -0.99
N SER A 100 -16.34 -8.72 -0.92
CA SER A 100 -17.48 -8.71 -1.85
C SER A 100 -17.18 -7.95 -3.14
N VAL A 101 -16.07 -7.19 -3.21
CA VAL A 101 -15.68 -6.44 -4.40
C VAL A 101 -15.03 -7.39 -5.40
N LYS A 102 -15.66 -7.56 -6.56
CA LYS A 102 -15.13 -8.35 -7.68
C LYS A 102 -14.52 -7.43 -8.73
N LEU A 103 -13.26 -7.69 -9.09
CA LEU A 103 -12.54 -6.93 -10.09
C LEU A 103 -12.57 -7.67 -11.43
N THR A 104 -12.97 -6.98 -12.50
CA THR A 104 -12.86 -7.54 -13.85
C THR A 104 -11.40 -7.50 -14.32
N PRO A 105 -11.02 -8.29 -15.35
CA PRO A 105 -9.68 -8.22 -15.93
C PRO A 105 -9.30 -6.80 -16.38
N GLU A 106 -10.26 -6.03 -16.91
CA GLU A 106 -10.04 -4.65 -17.36
C GLU A 106 -9.78 -3.71 -16.20
N GLU A 107 -10.53 -3.85 -15.10
CA GLU A 107 -10.31 -3.05 -13.88
C GLU A 107 -9.00 -3.41 -13.20
N MET A 108 -8.62 -4.69 -13.20
CA MET A 108 -7.30 -5.14 -12.73
C MET A 108 -6.18 -4.50 -13.53
N ALA A 109 -6.26 -4.54 -14.87
CA ALA A 109 -5.27 -3.92 -15.75
C ALA A 109 -5.21 -2.39 -15.57
N GLU A 110 -6.37 -1.74 -15.38
CA GLU A 110 -6.44 -0.31 -15.10
C GLU A 110 -5.75 0.03 -13.77
N LEU A 111 -6.03 -0.73 -12.70
CA LEU A 111 -5.39 -0.57 -11.39
C LEU A 111 -3.89 -0.84 -11.43
N GLU A 112 -3.44 -1.87 -12.15
CA GLU A 112 -2.01 -2.16 -12.34
C GLU A 112 -1.29 -1.04 -13.08
N SER A 113 -1.94 -0.44 -14.10
CA SER A 113 -1.39 0.73 -14.79
C SER A 113 -1.20 1.92 -13.84
N ILE A 114 -2.11 2.11 -12.88
CA ILE A 114 -2.02 3.18 -11.87
C ILE A 114 -0.94 2.85 -10.84
N ALA A 115 -0.87 1.59 -10.40
CA ALA A 115 -0.02 1.12 -9.31
C ALA A 115 1.42 0.76 -9.73
N SER A 116 1.76 0.88 -11.02
CA SER A 116 3.12 0.66 -11.51
C SER A 116 4.17 1.39 -10.66
N ALA A 117 5.27 0.70 -10.36
CA ALA A 117 6.33 1.22 -9.50
C ALA A 117 6.89 2.57 -9.97
N ASP A 118 6.94 2.78 -11.28
CA ASP A 118 7.44 4.01 -11.88
C ASP A 118 6.47 5.20 -11.75
N ASN A 119 5.19 4.90 -11.51
CA ASN A 119 4.15 5.90 -11.37
C ASN A 119 4.08 6.49 -9.98
N VAL A 120 4.39 5.74 -8.90
CA VAL A 120 4.32 6.29 -7.54
C VAL A 120 5.58 7.12 -7.25
N LYS A 121 5.40 8.38 -6.85
CA LYS A 121 6.53 9.24 -6.49
C LYS A 121 6.87 9.10 -5.01
N GLY A 122 8.16 8.92 -4.73
CA GLY A 122 8.72 8.72 -3.40
C GLY A 122 8.69 7.25 -2.92
N GLY A 123 9.79 6.84 -2.28
CA GLY A 123 9.97 5.49 -1.74
C GLY A 123 8.98 5.08 -0.63
N ARG A 124 8.98 3.80 -0.29
CA ARG A 124 8.24 3.26 0.88
C ARG A 124 8.81 3.78 2.19
N TYR A 125 10.11 3.92 2.21
CA TYR A 125 10.91 4.48 3.28
C TYR A 125 11.89 5.47 2.67
N ASP A 126 12.47 6.34 3.49
CA ASP A 126 13.67 7.05 3.07
C ASP A 126 14.88 6.10 3.09
N GLY A 127 16.00 6.54 2.51
CA GLY A 127 17.24 5.75 2.51
C GLY A 127 17.94 5.69 3.86
N SER A 128 17.42 6.36 4.90
CA SER A 128 18.00 6.34 6.24
C SER A 128 17.48 5.19 7.10
N MET A 129 16.35 4.59 6.71
CA MET A 129 15.80 3.46 7.43
C MET A 129 16.40 2.14 6.94
N SER A 130 16.84 1.31 7.89
CA SER A 130 17.35 -0.02 7.58
C SER A 130 16.23 -0.89 6.99
N THR A 131 16.42 -1.32 5.75
CA THR A 131 15.54 -2.24 5.03
C THR A 131 16.33 -3.45 4.56
N TRP A 132 15.63 -4.45 4.03
CA TRP A 132 16.25 -5.60 3.37
C TRP A 132 17.12 -5.20 2.18
N GLU A 133 16.87 -4.03 1.56
CA GLU A 133 17.63 -3.53 0.40
C GLU A 133 19.11 -3.26 0.75
N ASN A 134 19.38 -2.89 2.00
CA ASN A 134 20.72 -2.60 2.50
C ASN A 134 21.18 -3.65 3.54
N SER A 135 20.48 -4.77 3.64
CA SER A 135 20.81 -5.86 4.57
C SER A 135 21.54 -6.96 3.80
N ASP A 136 22.87 -6.95 3.87
CA ASP A 136 23.70 -8.04 3.36
C ASP A 136 24.25 -8.89 4.51
N THR A 137 24.58 -10.14 4.22
CA THR A 137 25.26 -11.03 5.16
C THR A 137 26.75 -11.05 4.85
N PRO A 138 27.64 -10.96 5.85
CA PRO A 138 29.07 -11.06 5.61
C PRO A 138 29.40 -12.32 4.79
N PRO A 139 30.24 -12.22 3.74
CA PRO A 139 30.59 -13.38 2.94
C PRO A 139 31.33 -14.39 3.80
N LEU A 140 31.21 -15.69 3.50
CA LEU A 140 31.87 -16.76 4.26
C LEU A 140 33.38 -16.54 4.39
N SER A 141 34.01 -15.92 3.39
CA SER A 141 35.44 -15.56 3.37
C SER A 141 35.84 -14.52 4.43
N SER A 142 34.88 -13.74 4.96
CA SER A 142 35.12 -12.76 6.03
C SER A 142 35.09 -13.38 7.42
N TRP A 143 34.69 -14.65 7.55
CA TRP A 143 34.63 -15.35 8.82
C TRP A 143 36.03 -15.75 9.29
N LYS A 144 36.41 -15.34 10.52
CA LYS A 144 37.63 -15.80 11.19
C LYS A 144 37.23 -16.72 12.34
N PRO A 145 37.69 -17.99 12.36
CA PRO A 145 37.47 -18.86 13.50
C PRO A 145 38.16 -18.28 14.74
N ALA A 146 37.50 -18.44 15.90
CA ALA A 146 38.01 -18.03 17.20
C ALA A 146 39.15 -18.94 17.67
#